data_AF-A0A930TGC2-F1
#
_entry.id   AF-A0A930TGC2-F1
#
_cell.length_a   1.000
_cell.length_b   1.000
_cell.length_c   1.000
_cell.angle_alpha   90.00
_cell.angle_beta   90.00
_cell.angle_gamma   90.00
#
_symmetry.space_group_name_H-M   'P 1'
#
loop_
_entity.id
_entity.type
_entity.pdbx_description
1 polymer ?
#
loop_
_entity_poly.entity_id
_entity_poly.type
_entity_poly.pdbx_seq_one_letter_code
_entity_poly.pdbx_strand_id
1 'polypeptide(L)'
;MSAYPSDAHLIQFLQDELSVSALEIAIVLRQRQTDHDPLPMLLWQYGLVTLDQLNQIFDWLESRTHSVFLASIPITVTLLS
;
A
#
# COMPACT_ATOMS: atom_id res chain seq x y z
N MET A 1 -7.30 3.64 -15.49
CA MET A 1 -6.15 3.77 -14.58
C MET A 1 -6.50 3.05 -13.30
N SER A 2 -5.80 1.97 -12.96
CA SER A 2 -6.05 1.20 -11.74
C SER A 2 -5.76 2.07 -10.50
N ALA A 3 -6.65 1.99 -9.51
CA ALA A 3 -6.59 2.71 -8.25
C ALA A 3 -5.52 2.18 -7.28
N TYR A 4 -4.38 1.74 -7.81
CA TYR A 4 -3.22 1.37 -7.00
C TYR A 4 -2.28 2.57 -6.94
N PRO A 5 -1.83 3.01 -5.74
CA PRO A 5 -0.73 3.95 -5.68
C PRO A 5 0.42 3.35 -6.49
N SER A 6 0.98 4.11 -7.43
CA SER A 6 2.08 3.64 -8.26
C SER A 6 3.14 2.99 -7.37
N ASP A 7 3.53 1.75 -7.68
CA ASP A 7 4.40 0.92 -6.84
C ASP A 7 5.66 1.68 -6.39
N ALA A 8 6.12 2.66 -7.17
CA ALA A 8 7.17 3.62 -6.85
C ALA A 8 7.06 4.22 -5.44
N HIS A 9 5.88 4.66 -5.01
CA HIS A 9 5.74 5.24 -3.66
C HIS A 9 5.85 4.18 -2.57
N LEU A 10 5.29 2.99 -2.80
CA LEU A 10 5.38 1.90 -1.83
C LEU A 10 6.85 1.45 -1.70
N ILE A 11 7.56 1.36 -2.82
CA ILE A 11 8.98 1.03 -2.89
C ILE A 11 9.84 2.08 -2.14
N GLN A 12 9.49 3.36 -2.21
CA GLN A 12 10.13 4.43 -1.43
C GLN A 12 9.93 4.20 0.07
N PHE A 13 8.70 3.99 0.52
CA PHE A 13 8.39 3.72 1.93
C PHE A 13 9.12 2.48 2.47
N LEU A 14 9.16 1.40 1.68
CA LEU A 14 9.86 0.17 2.05
C LEU A 14 11.37 0.40 2.26
N GLN A 15 11.99 1.26 1.44
CA GLN A 15 13.41 1.59 1.58
C GLN A 15 13.68 2.54 2.74
N ASP A 16 12.87 3.60 2.87
CA ASP A 16 13.13 4.69 3.82
C ASP A 16 12.70 4.31 5.25
N GLU A 17 11.52 3.71 5.43
CA GLU A 17 10.95 3.40 6.75
C GLU A 17 11.25 1.98 7.20
N LEU A 18 11.26 1.01 6.27
CA LEU A 18 11.46 -0.41 6.59
C LEU A 18 12.88 -0.91 6.30
N SER A 19 13.75 -0.06 5.74
CA SER A 19 15.14 -0.41 5.37
C SER A 19 15.26 -1.64 4.47
N VAL A 20 14.23 -1.96 3.69
CA VAL A 20 14.24 -3.07 2.73
C VAL A 20 15.05 -2.66 1.52
N SER A 21 16.01 -3.49 1.11
CA SER A 21 16.86 -3.17 -0.03
C SER A 21 16.09 -3.22 -1.34
N ALA A 22 16.40 -2.29 -2.26
CA ALA A 22 15.88 -2.31 -3.62
C ALA A 22 16.17 -3.64 -4.34
N LEU A 23 17.27 -4.32 -3.99
CA LEU A 23 17.61 -5.64 -4.53
C LEU A 23 16.59 -6.71 -4.10
N GLU A 24 16.22 -6.72 -2.83
CA GLU A 24 15.27 -7.69 -2.25
C GLU A 24 13.87 -7.48 -2.86
N ILE A 25 13.46 -6.22 -2.99
CA ILE A 25 12.21 -5.85 -3.66
C ILE A 25 12.22 -6.32 -5.12
N ALA A 26 13.32 -6.12 -5.85
CA ALA A 26 13.44 -6.53 -7.25
C ALA A 26 13.39 -8.06 -7.42
N ILE A 27 13.94 -8.83 -6.47
CA ILE A 27 13.85 -10.29 -6.47
C ILE A 27 12.40 -10.73 -6.33
N VAL A 28 11.65 -10.16 -5.38
CA VAL A 28 10.24 -10.48 -5.17
C VAL A 28 9.37 -10.10 -6.37
N LEU A 29 9.61 -8.93 -6.96
CA LEU A 29 8.90 -8.50 -8.16
C LEU A 29 9.14 -9.42 -9.36
N ARG A 30 10.35 -9.98 -9.50
CA ARG A 30 10.67 -10.95 -10.56
C ARG A 30 10.05 -12.33 -10.31
N GLN A 31 9.81 -12.69 -9.04
CA GLN A 31 9.20 -13.96 -8.66
C GLN A 31 7.68 -13.91 -8.60
N ARG A 32 7.07 -12.72 -8.76
CA ARG A 32 5.63 -12.60 -8.93
C ARG A 32 5.16 -13.45 -10.10
N GLN A 33 4.22 -14.32 -9.81
CA GLN A 33 3.55 -15.14 -10.83
C GLN A 33 2.46 -14.35 -11.53
N THR A 34 1.79 -13.45 -10.81
CA THR A 34 0.78 -12.57 -11.38
C THR A 34 1.02 -11.10 -10.99
N ASP A 35 0.73 -10.17 -11.90
CA ASP A 35 0.75 -8.73 -11.62
C ASP A 35 -0.27 -8.33 -10.54
N HIS A 36 -1.26 -9.19 -10.27
CA HIS A 36 -2.27 -8.99 -9.25
C HIS A 36 -1.84 -9.39 -7.84
N ASP A 37 -0.69 -10.08 -7.68
CA ASP A 37 -0.23 -10.48 -6.36
C ASP A 37 0.23 -9.24 -5.56
N PRO A 38 -0.37 -8.98 -4.39
CA PRO A 38 -0.04 -7.79 -3.61
C PRO A 38 1.40 -7.86 -3.10
N LEU A 39 2.21 -6.84 -3.42
CA LEU A 39 3.62 -6.73 -2.98
C LEU A 39 3.81 -7.02 -1.49
N PRO A 40 2.99 -6.45 -0.58
CA PRO A 40 3.19 -6.63 0.86
C PRO A 40 3.11 -8.10 1.29
N MET A 41 2.20 -8.87 0.69
CA MET A 41 2.05 -10.30 1.00
C MET A 41 3.27 -11.10 0.58
N LEU A 42 3.84 -10.80 -0.58
CA LEU A 42 5.02 -11.49 -1.06
C LEU A 42 6.21 -11.17 -0.17
N LEU A 43 6.44 -9.90 0.17
CA LEU A 43 7.53 -9.50 1.07
C LEU A 43 7.49 -10.29 2.39
N TRP A 44 6.30 -10.49 2.95
CA TRP A 44 6.12 -11.29 4.16
C TRP A 44 6.37 -12.79 3.93
N GLN A 45 5.86 -13.35 2.83
CA GLN A 45 6.09 -14.77 2.48
C GLN A 45 7.57 -15.10 2.25
N TYR A 46 8.34 -14.14 1.71
CA TYR A 46 9.79 -14.26 1.54
C TYR A 46 10.59 -13.93 2.80
N GLY A 47 9.92 -13.51 3.89
CA GLY A 47 10.56 -13.15 5.15
C GLY A 47 11.37 -11.85 5.11
N LEU A 48 11.12 -10.99 4.12
CA LEU A 48 11.77 -9.68 3.98
C LEU A 48 11.19 -8.64 4.93
N VAL A 49 9.96 -8.85 5.39
CA VAL A 49 9.29 -8.02 6.38
C VAL A 49 8.65 -8.88 7.46
N THR A 50 8.62 -8.36 8.68
CA THR A 50 7.91 -9.00 9.79
C THR A 50 6.40 -8.73 9.73
N LEU A 51 5.61 -9.46 10.53
CA LEU A 51 4.17 -9.22 10.62
C LEU A 51 3.83 -7.79 11.10
N ASP A 52 4.67 -7.22 11.97
CA ASP A 52 4.51 -5.85 12.44
C ASP A 52 4.72 -4.83 11.32
N GLN A 53 5.82 -4.98 10.58
CA GLN A 53 6.12 -4.15 9.41
C GLN A 53 5.08 -4.32 8.30
N LEU A 54 4.55 -5.54 8.14
CA LEU A 54 3.46 -5.81 7.22
C LEU A 54 2.21 -5.01 7.57
N ASN A 55 1.83 -4.96 8.85
CA ASN A 55 0.71 -4.12 9.30
C ASN A 55 0.98 -2.64 9.01
N GLN A 56 2.20 -2.14 9.27
CA GLN A 56 2.57 -0.76 8.95
C GLN A 56 2.45 -0.44 7.45
N ILE A 57 2.80 -1.39 6.57
CA ILE A 57 2.60 -1.24 5.12
C ILE A 57 1.11 -1.11 4.78
N PHE A 58 0.25 -1.94 5.37
CA PHE A 58 -1.20 -1.88 5.13
C PHE A 58 -1.83 -0.59 5.67
N ASP A 59 -1.48 -0.18 6.88
CA ASP A 59 -1.93 1.07 7.50
C ASP A 59 -1.55 2.28 6.62
N TRP A 60 -0.33 2.26 6.07
CA TRP A 60 0.15 3.29 5.16
C TRP A 60 -0.59 3.29 3.80
N LEU A 61 -0.93 2.10 3.27
CA LEU A 61 -1.74 1.97 2.04
C LEU A 61 -3.18 2.49 2.25
N GLU A 62 -3.81 2.16 3.39
CA GLU A 62 -5.15 2.65 3.74
C GLU A 62 -5.16 4.17 3.94
N SER A 63 -4.17 4.72 4.65
CA SER A 63 -4.04 6.16 4.89
C SER A 63 -4.04 6.99 3.61
N ARG A 64 -3.47 6.46 2.52
CA ARG A 64 -3.45 7.13 1.21
C ARG A 64 -4.72 6.91 0.39
N THR A 65 -5.41 5.80 0.60
CA THR A 65 -6.70 5.52 -0.02
C THR A 65 -7.82 6.38 0.60
N HIS A 66 -7.70 6.69 1.89
CA HIS A 66 -8.71 7.43 2.64
C HIS A 66 -8.77 8.94 2.30
N SER A 67 -7.77 9.47 1.57
CA SER A 67 -7.67 10.90 1.22
C SER A 67 -8.67 11.38 0.14
N VAL A 68 -9.41 10.49 -0.53
CA VAL A 68 -10.35 10.88 -1.61
C VAL A 68 -11.82 10.92 -1.17
N PHE A 69 -12.17 10.38 0.00
CA PHE A 69 -13.58 10.17 0.36
C PHE A 69 -14.23 11.34 1.12
N LEU A 70 -13.47 12.20 1.81
CA LEU A 70 -14.05 13.29 2.61
C LEU A 70 -14.31 14.59 1.83
N ALA A 71 -13.91 14.67 0.56
CA ALA A 71 -14.05 15.88 -0.24
C ALA A 71 -15.30 15.93 -1.14
N SER A 72 -16.18 14.92 -1.12
CA SER A 72 -17.28 14.86 -2.10
C SER A 72 -18.60 14.24 -1.62
N ILE A 73 -19.01 14.51 -0.38
CA ILE A 73 -20.37 14.21 0.06
C ILE A 73 -21.10 15.52 0.45
N PRO A 74 -21.85 16.16 -0.46
CA PRO A 74 -22.91 17.07 -0.05
C PRO A 74 -24.17 16.23 0.23
N ILE A 75 -24.26 15.60 1.40
CA ILE A 75 -25.57 15.16 1.91
C ILE A 75 -26.18 16.39 2.55
N THR A 76 -27.12 16.98 1.82
CA THR A 76 -28.13 17.89 2.34
C THR A 76 -28.74 17.31 3.62
N VAL A 77 -28.25 17.72 4.78
CA VAL A 77 -29.06 17.79 5.99
C VAL A 77 -29.89 19.06 5.86
N THR A 78 -30.94 19.02 5.04
CA THR A 78 -32.07 19.93 5.22
C THR A 78 -32.79 19.43 6.46
N LEU A 79 -32.43 20.04 7.59
CA LEU A 79 -33.19 19.94 8.82
C LEU A 79 -34.63 20.38 8.53
N LEU A 80 -35.58 19.54 8.94
CA LEU A 80 -37.02 19.82 9.01
C LEU A 80 -37.31 21.26 9.48
N SER A 81 -38.15 21.98 8.74
CA SER A 81 -39.03 23.04 9.24
C SER A 81 -40.42 22.82 8.65
#